data_AF-A0A6M0FWR9-F1
#
_entry.id   AF-A0A6M0FWR9-F1
#
_cell.length_a   1.000
_cell.length_b   1.000
_cell.length_c   1.000
_cell.angle_alpha   90.00
_cell.angle_beta   90.00
_cell.angle_gamma   90.00
#
_symmetry.space_group_name_H-M   'P 1'
#
loop_
_entity.id
_entity.type
_entity.pdbx_description
1 polymer ?
#
loop_
_entity_poly.entity_id
_entity_poly.type
_entity_poly.pdbx_seq_one_letter_code
_entity_poly.pdbx_strand_id
1 'polypeptide(L)'
;MSKSFRVHPQYIEQVQSAWRQKIDQGGQNLIEDLGLSASVLNIFLRGQPVNSLNFIGICHILELDWQKIAGLDEPSEQPLFPLPELNLDSTTPMKEVPTVDEALGALVETLCEMLRRLTRKAGDVLGADRTSIFLLDKQTNTLGSINAEDGLGGSLVIDIPSNRGIASLAVASSEVINIPFDVYDDPRSEEAQKTDQRTGYRTYTMLTWPLFNEQKNIVAVVQLINKLKPIYEPEDYLSRRIDTDGFTAEDEALFAKFAPSILKTLERCQFCYQLTQKFKDNIFTKEEDIVQQSELIAELQFMEQQLHRNLDRI
;
A
#
# COMPACT_ATOMS: atom_id res chain seq x y z
N MET A 1 7.12 6.05 15.81
CA MET A 1 6.70 7.14 16.71
C MET A 1 5.77 8.05 15.92
N SER A 2 4.51 8.15 16.32
CA SER A 2 3.47 8.98 15.67
C SER A 2 3.89 10.45 15.73
N LYS A 3 3.93 11.15 14.60
CA LYS A 3 4.24 12.59 14.59
C LYS A 3 3.10 13.35 15.26
N SER A 4 3.43 14.29 16.14
CA SER A 4 2.48 15.19 16.80
C SER A 4 2.60 16.60 16.24
N PHE A 5 1.46 17.22 15.92
CA PHE A 5 1.38 18.61 15.48
C PHE A 5 0.80 19.49 16.60
N ARG A 6 1.15 20.78 16.58
CA ARG A 6 0.62 21.79 17.51
C ARG A 6 0.13 22.99 16.72
N VAL A 7 -0.89 23.67 17.21
CA VAL A 7 -1.39 24.90 16.58
C VAL A 7 -0.31 25.97 16.76
N HIS A 8 0.08 26.62 15.67
CA HIS A 8 1.03 27.72 15.71
C HIS A 8 0.44 28.86 16.57
N PRO A 9 1.23 29.49 17.46
CA PRO A 9 0.71 30.48 18.41
C PRO A 9 -0.13 31.60 17.78
N GLN A 10 0.22 32.01 16.55
CA GLN A 10 -0.49 33.06 15.82
C GLN A 10 -1.92 32.68 15.38
N TYR A 11 -2.25 31.38 15.35
CA TYR A 11 -3.55 30.88 14.90
C TYR A 11 -4.42 30.31 16.03
N ILE A 12 -3.95 30.35 17.29
CA ILE A 12 -4.72 29.83 18.44
C ILE A 12 -6.05 30.55 18.59
N GLU A 13 -6.08 31.89 18.49
CA GLU A 13 -7.32 32.65 18.61
C GLU A 13 -8.30 32.39 17.44
N GLN A 14 -7.76 32.21 16.23
CA GLN A 14 -8.56 31.88 15.04
C GLN A 14 -9.27 30.53 15.21
N VAL A 15 -8.53 29.51 15.68
CA VAL A 15 -9.06 28.18 15.96
C VAL A 15 -10.14 28.21 17.05
N GLN A 16 -9.93 28.96 18.14
CA GLN A 16 -10.91 29.11 19.22
C GLN A 16 -12.17 29.87 18.79
N SER A 17 -12.04 30.82 17.87
CA SER A 17 -13.18 31.54 17.29
C SER A 17 -14.02 30.63 16.38
N ALA A 18 -13.36 29.88 15.49
CA ALA A 18 -14.01 28.91 14.61
C ALA A 18 -14.76 27.82 15.41
N TRP A 19 -14.15 27.35 16.51
CA TRP A 19 -14.79 26.37 17.40
C TRP A 19 -16.06 26.92 18.07
N ARG A 20 -16.03 28.16 18.56
CA ARG A 20 -17.21 28.81 19.15
C ARG A 20 -18.34 29.00 18.15
N GLN A 21 -18.02 29.43 16.93
CA GLN A 21 -19.01 29.59 15.86
C GLN A 21 -19.70 28.27 15.48
N LYS A 22 -18.94 27.17 15.42
CA LYS A 22 -19.51 25.83 15.14
C LYS A 22 -20.38 25.28 16.28
N ILE A 23 -20.07 25.59 17.54
CA ILE A 23 -20.94 25.24 18.66
C ILE A 23 -22.28 25.99 18.56
N ASP A 24 -22.24 27.29 18.31
CA ASP A 24 -23.43 28.15 18.26
C ASP A 24 -24.38 27.79 17.09
N GLN A 25 -23.86 27.16 16.04
CA GLN A 25 -24.63 26.69 14.88
C GLN A 25 -25.30 25.30 15.07
N GLY A 26 -25.37 24.79 16.31
CA GLY A 26 -26.04 23.52 16.63
C GLY A 26 -25.09 22.36 16.94
N GLY A 27 -23.82 22.65 17.20
CA GLY A 27 -22.73 21.69 17.35
C GLY A 27 -22.64 20.98 18.71
N GLN A 28 -23.74 20.52 19.30
CA GLN A 28 -23.66 19.68 20.52
C GLN A 28 -23.18 18.24 20.22
N ASN A 29 -23.25 17.77 18.96
CA ASN A 29 -22.84 16.41 18.55
C ASN A 29 -21.44 16.30 17.93
N LEU A 30 -20.71 17.41 17.75
CA LEU A 30 -19.41 17.42 17.06
C LEU A 30 -18.34 16.56 17.75
N ILE A 31 -18.41 16.41 19.08
CA ILE A 31 -17.47 15.57 19.85
C ILE A 31 -17.78 14.08 19.64
N GLU A 32 -19.04 13.73 19.46
CA GLU A 32 -19.49 12.36 19.17
C GLU A 32 -19.21 11.98 17.71
N ASP A 33 -19.45 12.89 16.75
CA ASP A 33 -19.15 12.68 15.32
C ASP A 33 -17.65 12.46 15.05
N LEU A 34 -16.80 12.97 15.93
CA LEU A 34 -15.34 12.83 15.87
C LEU A 34 -14.81 11.54 16.53
N GLY A 35 -15.60 10.88 17.39
CA GLY A 35 -15.09 9.83 18.29
C GLY A 35 -13.92 10.31 19.18
N LEU A 36 -13.76 11.63 19.37
CA LEU A 36 -12.64 12.24 20.10
C LEU A 36 -13.04 12.52 21.55
N SER A 37 -12.10 12.32 22.48
CA SER A 37 -12.32 12.75 23.86
C SER A 37 -12.30 14.28 23.97
N ALA A 38 -13.16 14.84 24.82
CA ALA A 38 -13.16 16.28 25.14
C ALA A 38 -11.77 16.78 25.62
N SER A 39 -10.97 15.89 26.19
CA SER A 39 -9.58 16.17 26.61
C SER A 39 -8.66 16.47 25.42
N VAL A 40 -8.74 15.70 24.33
CA VAL A 40 -7.92 15.90 23.12
C VAL A 40 -8.24 17.22 22.44
N LEU A 41 -9.52 17.58 22.38
CA LEU A 41 -9.95 18.86 21.83
C LEU A 41 -9.46 20.04 22.67
N ASN A 42 -9.52 19.93 24.01
CA ASN A 42 -9.01 21.00 24.89
C ASN A 42 -7.48 21.19 24.75
N ILE A 43 -6.74 20.09 24.55
CA ILE A 43 -5.29 20.13 24.24
C ILE A 43 -5.06 20.87 22.91
N PHE A 44 -5.83 20.56 21.87
CA PHE A 44 -5.75 21.23 20.57
C PHE A 44 -6.05 22.74 20.67
N LEU A 45 -7.14 23.12 21.33
CA LEU A 45 -7.57 24.52 21.49
C LEU A 45 -6.58 25.37 22.31
N ARG A 46 -5.73 24.72 23.13
CA ARG A 46 -4.63 25.38 23.88
C ARG A 46 -3.32 25.44 23.10
N GLY A 47 -3.28 24.93 21.86
CA GLY A 47 -2.07 24.85 21.04
C GLY A 47 -1.03 23.85 21.55
N GLN A 48 -1.45 22.87 22.33
CA GLN A 48 -0.58 21.78 22.81
C GLN A 48 -0.46 20.67 21.73
N PRO A 49 0.61 19.86 21.75
CA PRO A 49 0.84 18.85 20.73
C PRO A 49 -0.21 17.73 20.79
N VAL A 50 -0.79 17.42 19.64
CA VAL A 50 -1.80 16.39 19.43
C VAL A 50 -1.32 15.44 18.31
N ASN A 51 -1.76 14.19 18.34
CA ASN A 51 -1.49 13.24 17.25
C ASN A 51 -1.94 13.83 15.90
N SER A 52 -1.14 13.60 14.84
CA SER A 52 -1.42 14.11 13.50
C SER A 52 -2.82 13.80 12.96
N LEU A 53 -3.37 12.61 13.23
CA LEU A 53 -4.72 12.24 12.82
C LEU A 53 -5.78 13.13 13.49
N ASN A 54 -5.63 13.36 14.80
CA ASN A 54 -6.55 14.21 15.56
C ASN A 54 -6.40 15.68 15.16
N PHE A 55 -5.16 16.13 14.91
CA PHE A 55 -4.88 17.51 14.50
C PHE A 55 -5.55 17.85 13.16
N ILE A 56 -5.37 16.99 12.15
CA ILE A 56 -5.95 17.19 10.82
C ILE A 56 -7.48 17.08 10.89
N GLY A 57 -8.01 16.08 11.61
CA GLY A 57 -9.45 15.89 11.77
C GLY A 57 -10.15 17.08 12.41
N ILE A 58 -9.55 17.68 13.46
CA ILE A 58 -10.13 18.88 14.10
C ILE A 58 -10.07 20.09 13.15
N CYS A 59 -8.96 20.30 12.42
CA CYS A 59 -8.85 21.38 11.44
C CYS A 59 -9.88 21.26 10.31
N HIS A 60 -10.10 20.05 9.78
CA HIS A 60 -11.08 19.79 8.71
C HIS A 60 -12.51 20.17 9.12
N ILE A 61 -12.92 19.80 10.34
CA ILE A 61 -14.26 20.12 10.86
C ILE A 61 -14.44 21.61 11.09
N LEU A 62 -13.37 22.29 11.48
CA LEU A 62 -13.36 23.74 11.64
C LEU A 62 -13.19 24.47 10.31
N GLU A 63 -13.08 23.75 9.19
CA GLU A 63 -12.86 24.29 7.84
C GLU A 63 -11.60 25.18 7.81
N LEU A 64 -10.54 24.74 8.50
CA LEU A 64 -9.26 25.42 8.61
C LEU A 64 -8.16 24.62 7.90
N ASP A 65 -7.27 25.33 7.21
CA ASP A 65 -6.08 24.75 6.60
C ASP A 65 -5.06 24.32 7.66
N TRP A 66 -4.91 23.01 7.85
CA TRP A 66 -4.04 22.47 8.90
C TRP A 66 -2.54 22.79 8.69
N GLN A 67 -2.06 23.02 7.46
CA GLN A 67 -0.64 23.33 7.19
C GLN A 67 -0.29 24.74 7.64
N LYS A 68 -1.17 25.69 7.29
CA LYS A 68 -1.14 27.05 7.78
C LYS A 68 -1.27 27.08 9.30
N ILE A 69 -2.26 26.39 9.86
CA ILE A 69 -2.48 26.33 11.32
C ILE A 69 -1.28 25.68 12.05
N ALA A 70 -0.54 24.76 11.42
CA ALA A 70 0.69 24.18 11.96
C ALA A 70 1.93 25.11 11.81
N GLY A 71 1.81 26.23 11.07
CA GLY A 71 2.90 27.18 10.84
C GLY A 71 3.95 26.66 9.85
N LEU A 72 3.53 25.88 8.86
CA LEU A 72 4.44 25.30 7.85
C LEU A 72 4.64 26.20 6.62
N ASP A 73 3.93 27.33 6.55
CA ASP A 73 4.11 28.37 5.54
C ASP A 73 4.89 29.56 6.13
N GLU A 74 6.19 29.67 5.83
CA GLU A 74 6.88 30.95 5.84
C GLU A 74 7.38 31.30 4.42
N PRO A 75 7.12 32.53 3.91
CA PRO A 75 7.62 32.99 2.63
C PRO A 75 9.01 33.65 2.78
N SER A 76 10.01 33.23 2.00
CA SER A 76 11.30 33.93 1.91
C SER A 76 11.22 35.18 1.02
N GLU A 77 11.52 36.37 1.56
CA GLU A 77 11.54 37.67 0.84
C GLU A 77 12.86 37.97 0.08
N GLN A 78 12.81 37.97 -1.27
CA GLN A 78 13.33 38.92 -2.33
C GLN A 78 14.82 39.43 -2.41
N PRO A 79 15.26 40.20 -3.46
CA PRO A 79 15.38 39.90 -4.92
C PRO A 79 16.71 40.44 -5.57
N LEU A 80 16.98 40.13 -6.87
CA LEU A 80 17.54 41.06 -7.91
C LEU A 80 18.02 40.29 -9.16
N PHE A 81 17.17 40.14 -10.18
CA PHE A 81 17.60 40.23 -11.58
C PHE A 81 16.45 40.82 -12.42
N PRO A 82 16.73 41.70 -13.40
CA PRO A 82 15.69 42.32 -14.20
C PRO A 82 15.09 41.28 -15.16
N LEU A 83 13.76 41.31 -15.29
CA LEU A 83 13.00 40.47 -16.21
C LEU A 83 13.32 40.84 -17.67
N PRO A 84 13.58 39.86 -18.57
CA PRO A 84 13.46 40.08 -20.00
C PRO A 84 11.98 40.19 -20.38
N GLU A 85 11.66 41.13 -21.27
CA GLU A 85 10.33 41.37 -21.79
C GLU A 85 9.73 40.09 -22.43
N LEU A 86 8.52 39.74 -21.99
CA LEU A 86 7.71 38.66 -22.54
C LEU A 86 7.33 38.99 -23.99
N ASN A 87 8.04 38.40 -24.94
CA ASN A 87 7.49 38.17 -26.27
C ASN A 87 6.41 37.10 -26.14
N LEU A 88 5.17 37.52 -26.41
CA LEU A 88 4.03 36.66 -26.63
C LEU A 88 4.27 35.89 -27.94
N ASP A 89 4.91 34.72 -27.85
CA ASP A 89 4.80 33.75 -28.93
C ASP A 89 4.56 32.35 -28.35
N SER A 90 3.41 31.82 -28.74
CA SER A 90 2.85 30.54 -28.36
C SER A 90 3.75 29.38 -28.77
N THR A 91 4.09 28.50 -27.83
CA THR A 91 3.90 27.04 -27.85
C THR A 91 4.79 26.39 -26.78
N THR A 92 4.33 26.36 -25.54
CA THR A 92 4.71 25.32 -24.58
C THR A 92 3.43 24.55 -24.28
N PRO A 93 3.37 23.23 -24.51
CA PRO A 93 2.18 22.48 -24.13
C PRO A 93 2.08 22.53 -22.61
N MET A 94 0.96 23.05 -22.13
CA MET A 94 0.56 22.96 -20.73
C MET A 94 0.71 21.49 -20.31
N LYS A 95 1.50 21.19 -19.27
CA LYS A 95 1.42 19.88 -18.62
C LYS A 95 -0.02 19.77 -18.12
N GLU A 96 -0.81 18.91 -18.75
CA GLU A 96 -2.19 18.63 -18.35
C GLU A 96 -2.20 18.23 -16.88
N VAL A 97 -3.15 18.78 -16.11
CA VAL A 97 -3.41 18.33 -14.74
C VAL A 97 -3.87 16.87 -14.84
N PRO A 98 -3.21 15.93 -14.16
CA PRO A 98 -3.54 14.52 -14.31
C PRO A 98 -4.96 14.27 -13.83
N THR A 99 -5.72 13.48 -14.58
CA THR A 99 -7.08 13.07 -14.22
C THR A 99 -7.06 12.15 -12.98
N VAL A 100 -8.21 11.99 -12.33
CA VAL A 100 -8.36 11.07 -11.19
C VAL A 100 -7.94 9.64 -11.56
N ASP A 101 -8.29 9.19 -12.77
CA ASP A 101 -7.91 7.85 -13.26
C ASP A 101 -6.40 7.74 -13.51
N GLU A 102 -5.73 8.79 -14.00
CA GLU A 102 -4.26 8.82 -14.17
C GLU A 102 -3.51 8.84 -12.83
N ALA A 103 -3.95 9.67 -11.88
CA ALA A 103 -3.37 9.72 -10.54
C ALA A 103 -3.55 8.39 -9.79
N LEU A 104 -4.71 7.75 -9.97
CA LEU A 104 -4.96 6.42 -9.45
C LEU A 104 -4.07 5.36 -10.11
N GLY A 105 -3.92 5.41 -11.43
CA GLY A 105 -3.05 4.51 -12.18
C GLY A 105 -1.62 4.55 -11.63
N ALA A 106 -1.06 5.75 -11.50
CA ALA A 106 0.28 5.96 -10.95
C ALA A 106 0.42 5.44 -9.50
N LEU A 107 -0.59 5.68 -8.66
CA LEU A 107 -0.60 5.19 -7.28
C LEU A 107 -0.64 3.65 -7.21
N VAL A 108 -1.49 3.02 -8.02
CA VAL A 108 -1.61 1.56 -8.11
C VAL A 108 -0.30 0.96 -8.61
N GLU A 109 0.30 1.54 -9.66
CA GLU A 109 1.60 1.10 -10.16
C GLU A 109 2.70 1.17 -9.10
N THR A 110 2.77 2.29 -8.35
CA THR A 110 3.72 2.49 -7.26
C THR A 110 3.54 1.44 -6.16
N LEU A 111 2.29 1.15 -5.79
CA LEU A 111 1.96 0.13 -4.79
C LEU A 111 2.30 -1.28 -5.26
N CYS A 112 2.03 -1.61 -6.51
CA CYS A 112 2.43 -2.88 -7.12
C CYS A 112 3.95 -3.04 -7.12
N GLU A 113 4.71 -1.98 -7.42
CA GLU A 113 6.17 -2.01 -7.35
C GLU A 113 6.68 -2.19 -5.91
N MET A 114 6.07 -1.50 -4.93
CA MET A 114 6.38 -1.73 -3.51
C MET A 114 6.17 -3.18 -3.10
N LEU A 115 5.03 -3.75 -3.48
CA LEU A 115 4.71 -5.13 -3.18
C LEU A 115 5.74 -6.08 -3.83
N ARG A 116 6.08 -5.87 -5.10
CA ARG A 116 7.11 -6.66 -5.81
C ARG A 116 8.48 -6.58 -5.13
N ARG A 117 8.90 -5.39 -4.67
CA ARG A 117 10.18 -5.23 -3.95
C ARG A 117 10.18 -5.93 -2.60
N LEU A 118 9.11 -5.79 -1.82
CA LEU A 118 8.97 -6.49 -0.54
C LEU A 118 8.98 -8.01 -0.72
N THR A 119 8.29 -8.49 -1.77
CA THR A 119 8.22 -9.91 -2.12
C THR A 119 9.59 -10.46 -2.52
N ARG A 120 10.31 -9.76 -3.41
CA ARG A 120 11.68 -10.13 -3.79
C ARG A 120 12.61 -10.17 -2.58
N LYS A 121 12.59 -9.13 -1.76
CA LYS A 121 13.42 -9.06 -0.55
C LYS A 121 13.11 -10.19 0.43
N ALA A 122 11.84 -10.60 0.56
CA ALA A 122 11.47 -11.77 1.34
C ALA A 122 12.06 -13.04 0.72
N GLY A 123 11.92 -13.23 -0.60
CA GLY A 123 12.54 -14.34 -1.33
C GLY A 123 14.06 -14.43 -1.15
N ASP A 124 14.76 -13.32 -1.33
CA ASP A 124 16.22 -13.22 -1.18
C ASP A 124 16.67 -13.60 0.23
N VAL A 125 15.99 -13.05 1.24
CA VAL A 125 16.31 -13.28 2.65
C VAL A 125 16.03 -14.72 3.07
N LEU A 126 14.99 -15.34 2.51
CA LEU A 126 14.65 -16.74 2.74
C LEU A 126 15.39 -17.70 1.80
N GLY A 127 16.20 -17.21 0.87
CA GLY A 127 16.89 -18.04 -0.12
C GLY A 127 15.93 -18.85 -0.98
N ALA A 128 14.80 -18.28 -1.40
CA ALA A 128 13.89 -18.91 -2.34
C ALA A 128 14.29 -18.58 -3.79
N ASP A 129 14.20 -19.55 -4.70
CA ASP A 129 14.42 -19.30 -6.14
C ASP A 129 13.30 -18.49 -6.75
N ARG A 130 12.05 -18.70 -6.31
CA ARG A 130 10.90 -17.87 -6.71
C ARG A 130 10.02 -17.48 -5.54
N THR A 131 9.47 -16.28 -5.61
CA THR A 131 8.44 -15.82 -4.68
C THR A 131 7.28 -15.16 -5.42
N SER A 132 6.06 -15.63 -5.12
CA SER A 132 4.81 -15.12 -5.69
C SER A 132 3.84 -14.70 -4.60
N ILE A 133 3.03 -13.67 -4.87
CA ILE A 133 1.90 -13.28 -4.02
C ILE A 133 0.62 -13.44 -4.83
N PHE A 134 -0.33 -14.19 -4.27
CA PHE A 134 -1.67 -14.37 -4.81
C PHE A 134 -2.66 -13.55 -3.99
N LEU A 135 -3.39 -12.65 -4.64
CA LEU A 135 -4.45 -11.84 -4.02
C LEU A 135 -5.77 -12.59 -4.11
N LEU A 136 -6.49 -12.66 -2.99
CA LEU A 136 -7.81 -13.28 -2.96
C LEU A 136 -8.88 -12.24 -3.30
N ASP A 137 -9.56 -12.41 -4.43
CA ASP A 137 -10.78 -11.68 -4.73
C ASP A 137 -11.97 -12.39 -4.07
N LYS A 138 -12.62 -11.70 -3.13
CA LYS A 138 -13.78 -12.22 -2.38
C LYS A 138 -15.06 -12.27 -3.22
N GLN A 139 -15.19 -11.47 -4.28
CA GLN A 139 -16.39 -11.43 -5.10
C GLN A 139 -16.44 -12.60 -6.08
N THR A 140 -15.30 -12.87 -6.73
CA THR A 140 -15.16 -13.96 -7.71
C THR A 140 -14.66 -15.25 -7.08
N ASN A 141 -14.17 -15.18 -5.84
CA ASN A 141 -13.47 -16.26 -5.16
C ASN A 141 -12.38 -16.81 -6.09
N THR A 142 -11.47 -15.96 -6.58
CA THR A 142 -10.32 -16.36 -7.41
C THR A 142 -9.03 -15.77 -6.85
N LEU A 143 -7.91 -16.46 -7.08
CA LEU A 143 -6.58 -15.98 -6.71
C LEU A 143 -5.90 -15.38 -7.95
N GLY A 144 -5.65 -14.06 -7.94
CA GLY A 144 -4.87 -13.38 -8.96
C GLY A 144 -3.41 -13.23 -8.52
N SER A 145 -2.44 -13.65 -9.34
CA SER A 145 -1.02 -13.55 -8.99
C SER A 145 -0.38 -12.21 -9.35
N ILE A 146 0.44 -11.68 -8.45
CA ILE A 146 1.49 -10.71 -8.75
C ILE A 146 2.81 -11.45 -8.58
N ASN A 147 3.43 -11.83 -9.71
CA ASN A 147 4.77 -12.41 -9.70
C ASN A 147 5.81 -11.31 -9.54
N ALA A 148 6.84 -11.59 -8.74
CA ALA A 148 7.93 -10.64 -8.48
C ALA A 148 9.16 -10.87 -9.38
N GLU A 149 9.11 -11.85 -10.29
CA GLU A 149 10.27 -12.33 -11.02
C GLU A 149 10.22 -12.19 -12.53
N ASP A 150 11.21 -11.44 -12.99
CA ASP A 150 11.99 -11.57 -14.22
C ASP A 150 12.93 -10.36 -14.41
N GLY A 151 12.90 -9.36 -13.52
CA GLY A 151 13.71 -8.14 -13.67
C GLY A 151 13.34 -7.32 -14.92
N LEU A 152 12.31 -7.75 -15.65
CA LEU A 152 11.86 -7.23 -16.94
C LEU A 152 10.42 -6.68 -16.86
N GLY A 153 9.79 -6.74 -15.69
CA GLY A 153 8.47 -6.16 -15.47
C GLY A 153 7.34 -7.02 -16.03
N GLY A 154 7.58 -8.31 -16.30
CA GLY A 154 6.56 -9.26 -16.74
C GLY A 154 5.63 -9.66 -15.59
N SER A 155 4.53 -8.94 -15.42
CA SER A 155 3.44 -9.35 -14.53
C SER A 155 2.71 -10.56 -15.12
N LEU A 156 3.24 -11.77 -14.91
CA LEU A 156 2.48 -12.98 -15.25
C LEU A 156 1.37 -13.16 -14.19
N VAL A 157 0.18 -12.68 -14.52
CA VAL A 157 -1.03 -12.96 -13.75
C VAL A 157 -1.35 -14.44 -13.93
N ILE A 158 -0.95 -15.25 -12.96
CA ILE A 158 -1.39 -16.64 -12.86
C ILE A 158 -2.74 -16.61 -12.18
N ASP A 159 -3.82 -16.78 -12.94
CA ASP A 159 -5.15 -17.06 -12.41
C ASP A 159 -5.14 -18.49 -11.85
N ILE A 160 -5.11 -18.61 -10.53
CA ILE A 160 -5.35 -19.90 -9.86
C ILE A 160 -6.82 -19.91 -9.45
N PRO A 161 -7.66 -20.80 -10.03
CA PRO A 161 -9.00 -21.03 -9.53
C PRO A 161 -8.94 -21.36 -8.03
N SER A 162 -9.72 -20.68 -7.19
CA SER A 162 -9.66 -20.80 -5.72
C SER A 162 -9.88 -22.21 -5.15
N ASN A 163 -10.22 -23.19 -5.99
CA ASN A 163 -10.53 -24.55 -5.59
C ASN A 163 -9.43 -25.57 -5.92
N ARG A 164 -8.26 -25.16 -6.42
CA ARG A 164 -7.21 -26.10 -6.86
C ARG A 164 -5.79 -25.63 -6.55
N GLY A 165 -4.96 -26.59 -6.14
CA GLY A 165 -3.55 -26.38 -5.84
C GLY A 165 -3.27 -25.98 -4.39
N ILE A 166 -1.98 -25.89 -4.07
CA ILE A 166 -1.49 -25.72 -2.70
C ILE A 166 -1.84 -24.33 -2.14
N ALA A 167 -1.85 -23.30 -2.98
CA ALA A 167 -2.28 -21.94 -2.59
C ALA A 167 -3.75 -21.93 -2.11
N SER A 168 -4.65 -22.55 -2.89
CA SER A 168 -6.06 -22.71 -2.51
C SER A 168 -6.24 -23.55 -1.25
N LEU A 169 -5.45 -24.61 -1.08
CA LEU A 169 -5.49 -25.42 0.13
C LEU A 169 -5.08 -24.62 1.37
N ALA A 170 -4.05 -23.76 1.27
CA ALA A 170 -3.66 -22.88 2.35
C ALA A 170 -4.78 -21.88 2.71
N VAL A 171 -5.52 -21.36 1.71
CA VAL A 171 -6.72 -20.55 1.97
C VAL A 171 -7.79 -21.35 2.72
N ALA A 172 -8.12 -22.55 2.22
CA ALA A 172 -9.20 -23.37 2.78
C ALA A 172 -8.89 -23.88 4.20
N SER A 173 -7.64 -24.25 4.46
CA SER A 173 -7.19 -24.72 5.77
C SER A 173 -6.88 -23.57 6.75
N SER A 174 -6.60 -22.36 6.24
CA SER A 174 -6.04 -21.26 7.03
C SER A 174 -4.72 -21.60 7.73
N GLU A 175 -3.95 -22.52 7.14
CA GLU A 175 -2.68 -23.00 7.70
C GLU A 175 -1.51 -22.71 6.76
N VAL A 176 -0.33 -22.55 7.35
CA VAL A 176 0.93 -22.53 6.60
C VAL A 176 1.21 -23.94 6.12
N ILE A 177 1.50 -24.08 4.82
CA ILE A 177 1.81 -25.37 4.20
C ILE A 177 3.25 -25.36 3.73
N ASN A 178 4.08 -26.16 4.39
CA ASN A 178 5.47 -26.40 4.03
C ASN A 178 5.58 -27.81 3.43
N ILE A 179 5.98 -27.90 2.15
CA ILE A 179 6.17 -29.16 1.42
C ILE A 179 7.68 -29.36 1.22
N PRO A 180 8.26 -30.38 1.89
CA PRO A 180 9.68 -30.69 1.76
C PRO A 180 9.99 -31.31 0.40
N PHE A 181 11.26 -31.56 0.15
CA PHE A 181 11.69 -32.24 -1.06
C PHE A 181 11.20 -33.71 -1.06
N ASP A 182 10.61 -34.24 -2.13
CA ASP A 182 10.25 -33.59 -3.40
C ASP A 182 8.74 -33.25 -3.43
N VAL A 183 8.38 -32.03 -3.83
CA VAL A 183 6.98 -31.62 -4.02
C VAL A 183 6.20 -32.59 -4.91
N TYR A 184 6.82 -33.19 -5.92
CA TYR A 184 6.11 -34.10 -6.83
C TYR A 184 5.66 -35.40 -6.17
N ASP A 185 6.26 -35.78 -5.04
CA ASP A 185 5.85 -36.93 -4.25
C ASP A 185 4.63 -36.61 -3.34
N ASP A 186 4.30 -35.32 -3.17
CA ASP A 186 3.14 -34.90 -2.42
C ASP A 186 1.86 -35.09 -3.25
N PRO A 187 0.82 -35.77 -2.74
CA PRO A 187 -0.43 -36.00 -3.46
C PRO A 187 -1.17 -34.71 -3.82
N ARG A 188 -0.85 -33.59 -3.17
CA ARG A 188 -1.45 -32.26 -3.42
C ARG A 188 -0.79 -31.52 -4.57
N SER A 189 0.26 -32.08 -5.18
CA SER A 189 1.13 -31.40 -6.16
C SER A 189 0.63 -31.42 -7.60
N GLU A 190 -0.47 -32.10 -7.93
CA GLU A 190 -0.94 -32.28 -9.31
C GLU A 190 -1.00 -30.98 -10.14
N GLU A 191 -1.47 -29.88 -9.52
CA GLU A 191 -1.57 -28.59 -10.19
C GLU A 191 -0.21 -27.89 -10.36
N ALA A 192 0.71 -28.10 -9.42
CA ALA A 192 2.10 -27.65 -9.55
C ALA A 192 2.76 -28.37 -10.73
N GLN A 193 2.58 -29.70 -10.85
CA GLN A 193 3.11 -30.49 -11.96
C GLN A 193 2.58 -30.01 -13.33
N LYS A 194 1.27 -29.73 -13.43
CA LYS A 194 0.67 -29.19 -14.67
C LYS A 194 1.23 -27.81 -15.02
N THR A 195 1.42 -26.95 -14.02
CA THR A 195 1.96 -25.60 -14.21
C THR A 195 3.42 -25.64 -14.64
N ASP A 196 4.21 -26.49 -13.99
CA ASP A 196 5.61 -26.77 -14.32
C ASP A 196 5.77 -27.28 -15.76
N GLN A 197 4.95 -28.26 -16.17
CA GLN A 197 4.93 -28.77 -17.56
C GLN A 197 4.64 -27.67 -18.58
N ARG A 198 3.72 -26.75 -18.26
CA ARG A 198 3.35 -25.64 -19.15
C ARG A 198 4.42 -24.55 -19.21
N THR A 199 5.08 -24.27 -18.10
CA THR A 199 6.04 -23.15 -17.97
C THR A 199 7.48 -23.55 -18.21
N GLY A 200 7.79 -24.85 -18.19
CA GLY A 200 9.16 -25.38 -18.24
C GLY A 200 9.92 -25.19 -16.92
N TYR A 201 9.26 -24.75 -15.86
CA TYR A 201 9.84 -24.62 -14.52
C TYR A 201 9.63 -25.90 -13.70
N ARG A 202 10.48 -26.19 -12.71
CA ARG A 202 10.33 -27.37 -11.84
C ARG A 202 10.31 -26.97 -10.37
N THR A 203 9.24 -27.32 -9.69
CA THR A 203 8.99 -27.03 -8.29
C THR A 203 9.38 -28.23 -7.42
N TYR A 204 10.48 -28.14 -6.67
CA TYR A 204 11.06 -29.19 -5.81
C TYR A 204 10.71 -29.04 -4.33
N THR A 205 10.69 -27.81 -3.81
CA THR A 205 10.30 -27.50 -2.42
C THR A 205 9.37 -26.29 -2.42
N MET A 206 8.48 -26.18 -1.44
CA MET A 206 7.48 -25.11 -1.42
C MET A 206 7.06 -24.71 -0.01
N LEU A 207 7.04 -23.41 0.26
CA LEU A 207 6.42 -22.84 1.46
C LEU A 207 5.26 -21.92 1.03
N THR A 208 4.06 -22.21 1.50
CA THR A 208 2.84 -21.46 1.17
C THR A 208 2.23 -20.88 2.43
N TRP A 209 2.08 -19.56 2.46
CA TRP A 209 1.74 -18.79 3.65
C TRP A 209 0.48 -17.93 3.45
N PRO A 210 -0.64 -18.24 4.14
CA PRO A 210 -1.82 -17.39 4.11
C PRO A 210 -1.62 -16.11 4.93
N LEU A 211 -1.97 -14.96 4.35
CA LEU A 211 -1.90 -13.66 4.99
C LEU A 211 -3.30 -13.20 5.45
N PHE A 212 -3.40 -12.85 6.73
CA PHE A 212 -4.63 -12.45 7.38
C PHE A 212 -4.65 -10.96 7.66
N ASN A 213 -5.79 -10.31 7.44
CA ASN A 213 -6.02 -8.95 7.91
C ASN A 213 -6.39 -8.91 9.39
N GLU A 214 -6.56 -7.70 9.95
CA GLU A 214 -6.95 -7.51 11.36
C GLU A 214 -8.27 -8.19 11.73
N GLN A 215 -9.19 -8.34 10.78
CA GLN A 215 -10.47 -9.05 10.98
C GLN A 215 -10.34 -10.57 10.81
N LYS A 216 -9.11 -11.12 10.78
CA LYS A 216 -8.80 -12.54 10.58
C LYS A 216 -9.32 -13.13 9.27
N ASN A 217 -9.53 -12.29 8.26
CA ASN A 217 -9.84 -12.76 6.92
C ASN A 217 -8.56 -12.92 6.11
N ILE A 218 -8.47 -14.00 5.35
CA ILE A 218 -7.39 -14.16 4.37
C ILE A 218 -7.56 -13.12 3.26
N VAL A 219 -6.50 -12.38 2.99
CA VAL A 219 -6.45 -11.35 1.93
C VAL A 219 -5.50 -11.72 0.80
N ALA A 220 -4.49 -12.54 1.10
CA ALA A 220 -3.51 -12.99 0.13
C ALA A 220 -2.85 -14.30 0.59
N VAL A 221 -2.15 -14.95 -0.33
CA VAL A 221 -1.27 -16.09 -0.06
C VAL A 221 0.09 -15.79 -0.66
N VAL A 222 1.16 -15.96 0.11
CA VAL A 222 2.54 -15.86 -0.39
C VAL A 222 3.09 -17.25 -0.59
N GLN A 223 3.72 -17.50 -1.72
CA GLN A 223 4.31 -18.78 -2.05
C GLN A 223 5.79 -18.58 -2.38
N LEU A 224 6.64 -19.24 -1.60
CA LEU A 224 8.07 -19.35 -1.84
C LEU A 224 8.33 -20.73 -2.43
N ILE A 225 9.06 -20.75 -3.55
CA ILE A 225 9.32 -21.96 -4.32
C ILE A 225 10.82 -22.16 -4.40
N ASN A 226 11.23 -23.42 -4.20
CA ASN A 226 12.61 -23.90 -4.30
C ASN A 226 13.56 -23.17 -3.38
N LYS A 227 13.69 -23.67 -2.15
CA LYS A 227 14.79 -23.31 -1.26
C LYS A 227 16.11 -23.56 -1.97
N LEU A 228 16.98 -22.56 -1.96
CA LEU A 228 18.33 -22.58 -2.49
C LEU A 228 19.33 -22.83 -1.37
N LYS A 229 20.43 -23.49 -1.72
CA LYS A 229 21.58 -23.63 -0.82
C LYS A 229 22.13 -22.25 -0.47
N PRO A 230 22.77 -22.08 0.70
CA PRO A 230 23.44 -20.82 1.03
C PRO A 230 24.59 -20.46 0.08
N ILE A 231 25.24 -21.48 -0.51
CA ILE A 231 26.34 -21.33 -1.46
C ILE A 231 26.03 -22.23 -2.67
N TYR A 232 25.93 -21.64 -3.85
CA TYR A 232 25.74 -22.34 -5.12
C TYR A 232 26.31 -21.50 -6.27
N GLU A 233 26.57 -22.16 -7.41
CA GLU A 233 26.95 -21.49 -8.64
C GLU A 233 25.67 -20.99 -9.37
N PRO A 234 25.51 -19.69 -9.67
CA PRO A 234 24.27 -19.17 -10.26
C PRO A 234 23.91 -19.78 -11.62
N GLU A 235 24.93 -20.13 -12.40
CA GLU A 235 24.83 -20.72 -13.75
C GLU A 235 24.56 -22.23 -13.76
N ASP A 236 24.57 -22.88 -12.58
CA ASP A 236 24.29 -24.31 -12.49
C ASP A 236 22.79 -24.58 -12.73
N TYR A 237 22.49 -25.83 -13.10
CA TYR A 237 21.09 -26.27 -13.19
C TYR A 237 20.37 -26.10 -11.85
N LEU A 238 19.10 -25.68 -11.88
CA LEU A 238 18.28 -25.46 -10.69
C LEU A 238 18.32 -26.66 -9.71
N SER A 239 18.27 -27.89 -10.23
CA SER A 239 18.35 -29.12 -9.44
C SER A 239 19.63 -29.26 -8.60
N ARG A 240 20.71 -28.55 -8.96
CA ARG A 240 21.98 -28.53 -8.19
C ARG A 240 22.02 -27.40 -7.17
N ARG A 241 21.31 -26.31 -7.43
CA ARG A 241 21.26 -25.12 -6.58
C ARG A 241 20.28 -25.27 -5.42
N ILE A 242 19.24 -26.10 -5.58
CA ILE A 242 18.25 -26.34 -4.53
C ILE A 242 18.84 -26.99 -3.28
N ASP A 243 18.32 -26.60 -2.13
CA ASP A 243 18.49 -27.28 -0.86
C ASP A 243 17.39 -28.32 -0.69
N THR A 244 17.79 -29.59 -0.54
CA THR A 244 16.86 -30.71 -0.38
C THR A 244 16.25 -30.77 1.02
N ASP A 245 16.83 -30.10 2.00
CA ASP A 245 16.25 -30.00 3.35
C ASP A 245 15.02 -29.06 3.36
N GLY A 246 14.86 -28.24 2.31
CA GLY A 246 13.69 -27.39 2.11
C GLY A 246 13.64 -26.17 3.03
N PHE A 247 12.44 -25.59 3.18
CA PHE A 247 12.23 -24.44 4.07
C PHE A 247 12.14 -24.90 5.53
N THR A 248 12.81 -24.19 6.43
CA THR A 248 12.86 -24.57 7.86
C THR A 248 11.91 -23.74 8.72
N ALA A 249 11.76 -24.13 9.99
CA ALA A 249 10.99 -23.35 10.95
C ALA A 249 11.60 -21.95 11.20
N GLU A 250 12.92 -21.80 11.04
CA GLU A 250 13.58 -20.49 11.08
C GLU A 250 13.17 -19.61 9.89
N ASP A 251 13.02 -20.19 8.70
CA ASP A 251 12.50 -19.46 7.53
C ASP A 251 11.07 -18.98 7.78
N GLU A 252 10.22 -19.84 8.34
CA GLU A 252 8.85 -19.48 8.73
C GLU A 252 8.83 -18.32 9.74
N ALA A 253 9.68 -18.38 10.77
CA ALA A 253 9.82 -17.31 11.76
C ALA A 253 10.39 -16.01 11.16
N LEU A 254 11.25 -16.12 10.15
CA LEU A 254 11.80 -14.99 9.43
C LEU A 254 10.74 -14.34 8.55
N PHE A 255 9.99 -15.12 7.78
CA PHE A 255 8.87 -14.64 6.97
C PHE A 255 7.79 -13.96 7.80
N ALA A 256 7.49 -14.48 8.98
CA ALA A 256 6.54 -13.86 9.91
C ALA A 256 6.90 -12.40 10.26
N LYS A 257 8.18 -12.00 10.17
CA LYS A 257 8.62 -10.61 10.36
C LYS A 257 8.34 -9.72 9.13
N PHE A 258 8.29 -10.29 7.94
CA PHE A 258 7.99 -9.59 6.68
C PHE A 258 6.49 -9.49 6.40
N ALA A 259 5.70 -10.49 6.80
CA ALA A 259 4.27 -10.57 6.56
C ALA A 259 3.48 -9.27 6.90
N PRO A 260 3.72 -8.59 8.05
CA PRO A 260 3.02 -7.34 8.36
C PRO A 260 3.29 -6.20 7.36
N SER A 261 4.49 -6.13 6.80
CA SER A 261 4.86 -5.10 5.81
C SER A 261 4.17 -5.33 4.47
N ILE A 262 4.04 -6.60 4.07
CA ILE A 262 3.29 -7.01 2.87
C ILE A 262 1.81 -6.68 3.07
N LEU A 263 1.22 -7.11 4.19
CA LEU A 263 -0.18 -6.84 4.54
C LEU A 263 -0.51 -5.34 4.53
N LYS A 264 0.30 -4.52 5.17
CA LYS A 264 0.09 -3.06 5.22
C LYS A 264 0.10 -2.43 3.81
N THR A 265 0.94 -2.95 2.92
CA THR A 265 0.97 -2.49 1.52
C THR A 265 -0.31 -2.89 0.80
N LEU A 266 -0.76 -4.14 0.98
CA LEU A 266 -2.01 -4.63 0.41
C LEU A 266 -3.25 -3.88 0.91
N GLU A 267 -3.34 -3.60 2.21
CA GLU A 267 -4.44 -2.83 2.80
C GLU A 267 -4.50 -1.42 2.24
N ARG A 268 -3.34 -0.78 2.02
CA ARG A 268 -3.28 0.52 1.33
C ARG A 268 -3.79 0.42 -0.10
N CYS A 269 -3.45 -0.62 -0.86
CA CYS A 269 -4.01 -0.84 -2.19
C CYS A 269 -5.53 -0.95 -2.17
N GLN A 270 -6.07 -1.77 -1.25
CA GLN A 270 -7.51 -1.98 -1.13
C GLN A 270 -8.23 -0.69 -0.73
N PHE A 271 -7.67 0.08 0.20
CA PHE A 271 -8.23 1.37 0.61
C PHE A 271 -8.28 2.36 -0.56
N CYS A 272 -7.20 2.48 -1.33
CA CYS A 272 -7.17 3.38 -2.49
C CYS A 272 -8.22 2.98 -3.53
N TYR A 273 -8.36 1.68 -3.81
CA TYR A 273 -9.38 1.17 -4.72
C TYR A 273 -10.81 1.45 -4.22
N GLN A 274 -11.07 1.27 -2.92
CA GLN A 274 -12.38 1.55 -2.32
C GLN A 274 -12.75 3.04 -2.37
N LEU A 275 -11.79 3.93 -2.13
CA LEU A 275 -12.00 5.37 -2.28
C LEU A 275 -12.45 5.66 -3.72
N THR A 276 -11.73 5.15 -4.72
CA THR A 276 -12.09 5.34 -6.12
C THR A 276 -13.50 4.86 -6.44
N GLN A 277 -13.89 3.66 -5.98
CA GLN A 277 -15.23 3.12 -6.27
C GLN A 277 -16.34 3.99 -5.68
N LYS A 278 -16.21 4.40 -4.41
CA LYS A 278 -17.19 5.30 -3.77
C LYS A 278 -17.38 6.61 -4.52
N PHE A 279 -16.34 7.11 -5.20
CA PHE A 279 -16.43 8.33 -6.00
C PHE A 279 -16.95 8.08 -7.42
N LYS A 280 -16.65 6.93 -8.03
CA LYS A 280 -17.26 6.52 -9.32
C LYS A 280 -18.78 6.31 -9.20
N ASP A 281 -19.25 5.83 -8.05
CA ASP A 281 -20.68 5.69 -7.77
C ASP A 281 -21.37 7.04 -7.45
N ASN A 282 -20.61 8.06 -7.05
CA ASN A 282 -21.08 9.41 -6.74
C ASN A 282 -20.86 10.38 -7.93
N ILE A 283 -21.45 10.09 -9.09
CA ILE A 283 -21.52 11.07 -10.19
C ILE A 283 -22.45 12.22 -9.77
N PHE A 284 -21.89 13.29 -9.20
CA PHE A 284 -22.58 14.56 -8.88
C PHE A 284 -22.16 15.68 -9.85
N THR A 285 -22.76 16.87 -9.73
CA THR A 285 -22.90 17.89 -10.80
C THR A 285 -21.82 18.99 -10.86
N LYS A 286 -21.45 19.31 -12.10
CA LYS A 286 -20.42 20.18 -12.73
C LYS A 286 -19.61 21.30 -12.04
N GLU A 287 -19.93 21.82 -10.85
CA GLU A 287 -19.17 22.96 -10.26
C GLU A 287 -18.49 22.65 -8.92
N GLU A 288 -19.09 21.81 -8.05
CA GLU A 288 -18.38 21.20 -6.90
C GLU A 288 -17.37 20.12 -7.35
N ASP A 289 -17.53 19.63 -8.59
CA ASP A 289 -16.73 18.59 -9.24
C ASP A 289 -15.23 18.92 -9.36
N ILE A 290 -14.87 20.16 -9.74
CA ILE A 290 -13.46 20.49 -10.03
C ILE A 290 -12.66 20.56 -8.73
N VAL A 291 -13.25 21.12 -7.66
CA VAL A 291 -12.58 21.26 -6.37
C VAL A 291 -12.38 19.87 -5.74
N GLN A 292 -13.44 19.05 -5.68
CA GLN A 292 -13.36 17.70 -5.12
C GLN A 292 -12.40 16.79 -5.92
N GLN A 293 -12.39 16.88 -7.25
CA GLN A 293 -11.42 16.15 -8.06
C GLN A 293 -10.00 16.64 -7.84
N SER A 294 -9.77 17.95 -7.72
CA SER A 294 -8.43 18.51 -7.46
C SER A 294 -7.89 18.11 -6.08
N GLU A 295 -8.73 18.08 -5.05
CA GLU A 295 -8.36 17.60 -3.70
C GLU A 295 -8.02 16.10 -3.73
N LEU A 296 -8.82 15.30 -4.43
CA LEU A 296 -8.56 13.87 -4.59
C LEU A 296 -7.26 13.58 -5.34
N ILE A 297 -7.01 14.30 -6.45
CA ILE A 297 -5.75 14.19 -7.19
C ILE A 297 -4.57 14.55 -6.26
N ALA A 298 -4.70 15.60 -5.45
CA ALA A 298 -3.66 15.99 -4.50
C ALA A 298 -3.45 14.93 -3.40
N GLU A 299 -4.51 14.30 -2.89
CA GLU A 299 -4.42 13.22 -1.90
C GLU A 299 -3.78 11.94 -2.49
N LEU A 300 -4.19 11.54 -3.70
CA LEU A 300 -3.61 10.42 -4.44
C LEU A 300 -2.12 10.65 -4.71
N GLN A 301 -1.75 11.85 -5.20
CA GLN A 301 -0.36 12.25 -5.44
C GLN A 301 0.45 12.32 -4.15
N PHE A 302 -0.13 12.82 -3.05
CA PHE A 302 0.53 12.83 -1.75
C PHE A 302 0.82 11.41 -1.26
N MET A 303 -0.15 10.50 -1.38
CA MET A 303 0.05 9.09 -1.05
C MET A 303 1.14 8.47 -1.92
N GLU A 304 1.11 8.70 -3.23
CA GLU A 304 2.12 8.23 -4.19
C GLU A 304 3.52 8.71 -3.81
N GLN A 305 3.68 10.00 -3.49
CA GLN A 305 4.97 10.57 -3.06
C GLN A 305 5.46 9.97 -1.74
N GLN A 306 4.57 9.73 -0.77
CA GLN A 306 4.94 9.04 0.47
C GLN A 306 5.41 7.61 0.20
N LEU A 307 4.78 6.92 -0.75
CA LEU A 307 5.17 5.55 -1.14
C LEU A 307 6.52 5.54 -1.87
N HIS A 308 6.75 6.47 -2.80
CA HIS A 308 8.07 6.68 -3.43
C HIS A 308 9.18 6.90 -2.39
N ARG A 309 8.97 7.76 -1.40
CA ARG A 309 9.94 7.96 -0.31
C ARG A 309 10.20 6.71 0.53
N ASN A 310 9.23 5.80 0.61
CA ASN A 310 9.42 4.51 1.29
C ASN A 310 10.11 3.50 0.37
N LEU A 311 9.85 3.52 -0.93
CA LEU A 311 10.56 2.72 -1.94
C LEU A 311 12.06 2.98 -1.93
N ASP A 312 12.48 4.24 -1.77
CA ASP A 312 13.89 4.64 -1.68
C ASP A 312 14.59 4.14 -0.41
N ARG A 313 13.82 3.66 0.58
CA ARG A 313 14.32 3.17 1.88
C ARG A 313 14.33 1.66 2.02
N ILE A 314 13.72 0.93 1.07
CA ILE A 314 13.58 -0.54 1.08
C ILE A 314 14.73 -1.16 0.29
#